data_AF-A0A961TW06-F1
#
_entry.id   AF-A0A961TW06-F1
#
_cell.length_a   1.000
_cell.length_b   1.000
_cell.length_c   1.000
_cell.angle_alpha   90.00
_cell.angle_beta   90.00
_cell.angle_gamma   90.00
#
_symmetry.space_group_name_H-M   'P 1'
#
loop_
_entity.id
_entity.type
_entity.pdbx_description
1 polymer ?
#
loop_
_entity_poly.entity_id
_entity_poly.type
_entity_poly.pdbx_seq_one_letter_code
_entity_poly.pdbx_strand_id
1 'polypeptide(L)'
;GTPVLGAGTTWVITNENQAAHDLIAFLQTPEAHETWMARKGFLTPFKGVNTDAFGDPTLKKMNDILLNATTFRFDGSDLMPGGVGAGSFWTGMVDYAGGKPAADVAAEIQKSWDALK
;
A
#
# COMPACT_ATOMS: atom_id res chain seq x y z
N GLY A 1 1.80 -5.39 18.30
CA GLY A 1 2.29 -4.21 17.55
C GLY A 1 1.12 -3.33 17.16
N THR A 2 1.39 -2.18 16.56
CA THR A 2 0.42 -1.29 15.91
C THR A 2 0.52 -1.49 14.39
N PRO A 3 -0.17 -2.49 13.81
CA PRO A 3 -0.08 -2.72 12.38
C PRO A 3 -0.84 -1.66 11.60
N VAL A 4 -0.32 -1.31 10.42
CA VAL A 4 -1.06 -0.57 9.38
C VAL A 4 -1.09 -1.40 8.10
N LEU A 5 -2.25 -1.44 7.47
CA LEU A 5 -2.44 -2.05 6.16
C LEU A 5 -2.45 -0.95 5.10
N GLY A 6 -1.79 -1.19 3.98
CA GLY A 6 -1.81 -0.25 2.86
C GLY A 6 -1.25 -0.84 1.57
N ALA A 7 -1.37 -0.05 0.52
CA ALA A 7 -0.65 -0.26 -0.74
C ALA A 7 0.55 0.70 -0.82
N GLY A 8 1.40 0.52 -1.83
CA GLY A 8 2.55 1.39 -2.05
C GLY A 8 2.95 1.46 -3.52
N THR A 9 3.63 2.55 -3.87
CA THR A 9 4.23 2.75 -5.19
C THR A 9 5.75 2.67 -5.05
N THR A 10 6.40 1.91 -5.92
CA THR A 10 7.85 1.78 -5.96
C THR A 10 8.40 2.32 -7.27
N TRP A 11 9.50 3.06 -7.19
CA TRP A 11 10.28 3.47 -8.34
C TRP A 11 11.35 2.42 -8.64
N VAL A 12 11.49 2.02 -9.90
CA VAL A 12 12.48 1.04 -10.36
C VAL A 12 13.13 1.56 -11.62
N ILE A 13 14.45 1.46 -11.70
CA ILE A 13 15.21 1.77 -12.91
C ILE A 13 15.08 0.59 -13.88
N THR A 14 14.46 0.81 -15.03
CA THR A 14 14.30 -0.22 -16.08
C THR A 14 15.33 -0.11 -17.19
N ASN A 15 15.98 1.05 -17.34
CA ASN A 15 17.11 1.29 -18.24
C ASN A 15 18.17 2.11 -17.50
N GLU A 16 19.27 1.45 -17.15
CA GLU A 16 20.27 2.01 -16.25
C GLU A 16 21.14 3.07 -16.92
N ASN A 17 21.23 4.25 -16.28
CA ASN A 17 22.15 5.33 -16.65
C ASN A 17 22.31 6.30 -15.46
N GLN A 18 23.27 7.21 -15.55
CA GLN A 18 23.57 8.18 -14.49
C GLN A 18 22.35 9.05 -14.12
N ALA A 19 21.61 9.54 -15.10
CA ALA A 19 20.45 10.40 -14.84
C ALA A 19 19.33 9.66 -14.09
N ALA A 20 19.14 8.36 -14.36
CA ALA A 20 18.19 7.54 -13.62
C ALA A 20 18.60 7.37 -12.15
N HIS A 21 19.89 7.14 -11.89
CA HIS A 21 20.44 7.08 -10.53
C HIS A 21 20.30 8.41 -9.79
N ASP A 22 20.59 9.54 -10.47
CA ASP A 22 20.45 10.88 -9.89
C ASP A 22 18.99 11.18 -9.50
N LEU A 23 18.03 10.75 -10.32
CA LEU A 23 16.61 10.88 -10.00
C LEU A 23 16.22 10.06 -8.77
N ILE A 24 16.64 8.79 -8.70
CA ILE A 24 16.35 7.94 -7.52
C ILE A 24 16.99 8.53 -6.26
N ALA A 25 18.22 9.06 -6.36
CA ALA A 25 18.88 9.72 -5.24
C ALA A 25 18.11 10.97 -4.78
N PHE A 26 17.65 11.81 -5.72
CA PHE A 26 16.78 12.94 -5.39
C PHE A 26 15.49 12.50 -4.70
N LEU A 27 14.83 11.45 -5.21
CA LEU A 27 13.59 10.91 -4.65
C LEU A 27 13.76 10.34 -3.23
N GLN A 28 14.99 10.17 -2.73
CA GLN A 28 15.27 9.74 -1.35
C GLN A 28 15.51 10.92 -0.39
N THR A 29 15.47 12.17 -0.87
CA THR A 29 15.73 13.37 -0.06
C THR A 29 14.46 13.88 0.65
N PRO A 30 14.59 14.59 1.79
CA PRO A 30 13.46 15.28 2.40
C PRO A 30 12.78 16.26 1.44
N GLU A 31 13.55 16.97 0.62
CA GLU A 31 13.02 17.96 -0.33
C GLU A 31 12.03 17.34 -1.33
N ALA A 32 12.38 16.20 -1.93
CA ALA A 32 11.49 15.50 -2.87
C ALA A 32 10.18 15.07 -2.20
N HIS A 33 10.28 14.53 -0.99
CA HIS A 33 9.13 14.06 -0.22
C HIS A 33 8.24 15.23 0.23
N GLU A 34 8.82 16.26 0.84
CA GLU A 34 8.11 17.42 1.37
C GLU A 34 7.43 18.23 0.26
N THR A 35 8.04 18.31 -0.93
CA THR A 35 7.41 18.91 -2.12
C THR A 35 6.12 18.20 -2.50
N TRP A 36 6.06 16.87 -2.38
CA TRP A 36 4.84 16.10 -2.60
C TRP A 36 3.86 16.16 -1.42
N MET A 37 4.36 16.16 -0.18
CA MET A 37 3.55 16.30 1.03
C MET A 37 2.79 17.63 1.08
N ALA A 38 3.40 18.70 0.56
CA ALA A 38 2.74 20.01 0.41
C ALA A 38 1.56 19.98 -0.59
N ARG A 39 1.50 18.95 -1.44
CA ARG A 39 0.38 18.67 -2.33
C ARG A 39 -0.58 17.67 -1.67
N LYS A 40 -1.50 17.08 -2.42
CA LYS A 40 -2.46 16.07 -1.94
C LYS A 40 -2.16 14.70 -2.55
N GLY A 41 -2.66 13.65 -1.91
CA GLY A 41 -2.61 12.27 -2.42
C GLY A 41 -1.29 11.55 -2.17
N PHE A 42 -0.51 11.96 -1.17
CA PHE A 42 0.79 11.38 -0.87
C PHE A 42 0.91 11.05 0.63
N LEU A 43 1.47 9.89 0.93
CA LEU A 43 1.96 9.48 2.24
C LEU A 43 3.37 8.94 2.05
N THR A 44 4.21 9.01 3.07
CA THR A 44 5.60 8.59 2.96
C THR A 44 6.08 7.75 4.13
N PRO A 45 6.83 6.65 3.87
CA PRO A 45 7.51 5.91 4.92
C PRO A 45 8.83 6.57 5.35
N PHE A 46 9.26 7.66 4.70
CA PHE A 46 10.54 8.30 4.97
C PHE A 46 10.48 9.08 6.28
N LYS A 47 11.25 8.65 7.27
CA LYS A 47 11.24 9.20 8.64
C LYS A 47 11.93 10.56 8.78
N GLY A 48 12.69 10.98 7.77
CA GLY A 48 13.47 12.22 7.79
C GLY A 48 12.69 13.48 7.41
N VAL A 49 11.40 13.36 7.06
CA VAL A 49 10.58 14.49 6.63
C VAL A 49 10.08 15.33 7.81
N ASN A 50 9.86 16.62 7.56
CA ASN A 50 9.05 17.46 8.42
C ASN A 50 7.55 17.21 8.16
N THR A 51 6.85 16.57 9.11
CA THR A 51 5.42 16.29 8.98
C THR A 51 4.54 17.56 8.99
N ASP A 52 5.07 18.72 9.40
CA ASP A 52 4.37 19.99 9.26
C ASP A 52 4.32 20.50 7.81
N ALA A 53 5.10 19.92 6.89
CA ALA A 53 5.04 20.26 5.47
C ALA A 53 3.81 19.70 4.74
N PHE A 54 3.00 18.85 5.40
CA PHE A 54 1.74 18.38 4.81
C PHE A 54 0.75 19.52 4.58
N GLY A 55 0.32 19.70 3.33
CA GLY A 55 -0.70 20.68 2.96
C GLY A 55 -2.13 20.28 3.36
N ASP A 56 -2.35 19.01 3.74
CA ASP A 56 -3.64 18.47 4.15
C ASP A 56 -3.56 17.85 5.56
N PRO A 57 -4.34 18.33 6.54
CA PRO A 57 -4.28 17.83 7.91
C PRO A 57 -4.76 16.38 8.05
N THR A 58 -5.58 15.89 7.11
CA THR A 58 -6.00 14.49 7.06
C THR A 58 -4.84 13.59 6.65
N LEU A 59 -4.10 13.99 5.61
CA LEU A 59 -2.91 13.26 5.15
C LEU A 59 -1.81 13.28 6.21
N LYS A 60 -1.62 14.41 6.90
CA LYS A 60 -0.70 14.48 8.06
C LYS A 60 -1.01 13.39 9.09
N LYS A 61 -2.27 13.32 9.55
CA LYS A 61 -2.69 12.31 10.55
C LYS A 61 -2.53 10.88 10.03
N MET A 62 -2.86 10.62 8.76
CA MET A 62 -2.65 9.30 8.14
C MET A 62 -1.15 8.94 8.07
N ASN A 63 -0.29 9.92 7.77
CA ASN A 63 1.15 9.71 7.72
C ASN A 63 1.73 9.48 9.12
N ASP A 64 1.23 10.15 10.14
CA ASP A 64 1.62 9.90 11.53
C ASP A 64 1.25 8.46 11.95
N ILE A 65 0.10 7.94 11.52
CA ILE A 65 -0.25 6.51 11.72
C ILE A 65 0.77 5.62 11.02
N LEU A 66 1.13 5.92 9.77
CA LEU A 66 2.09 5.15 8.99
C LEU A 66 3.49 5.13 9.65
N LEU A 67 4.01 6.29 10.05
CA LEU A 67 5.36 6.40 10.64
C LEU A 67 5.45 5.79 12.05
N ASN A 68 4.36 5.78 12.81
CA ASN A 68 4.28 5.21 14.15
C ASN A 68 3.87 3.72 14.18
N ALA A 69 3.55 3.13 13.01
CA ALA A 69 3.22 1.72 12.93
C ALA A 69 4.46 0.86 13.28
N THR A 70 4.29 -0.12 14.16
CA THR A 70 5.37 -1.11 14.39
C THR A 70 5.53 -2.05 13.21
N THR A 71 4.53 -2.13 12.33
CA THR A 71 4.45 -3.12 11.27
C THR A 71 3.59 -2.62 10.12
N PHE A 72 4.13 -2.65 8.91
CA PHE A 72 3.35 -2.46 7.68
C PHE A 72 3.01 -3.83 7.06
N ARG A 73 1.81 -3.96 6.50
CA ARG A 73 1.37 -5.13 5.72
C ARG A 73 0.67 -4.67 4.45
N PHE A 74 0.93 -5.39 3.37
CA PHE A 74 0.11 -5.31 2.16
C PHE A 74 -1.25 -5.99 2.42
N ASP A 75 -2.20 -5.77 1.52
CA ASP A 75 -3.51 -6.39 1.64
C ASP A 75 -3.38 -7.91 1.62
N GLY A 76 -4.33 -8.61 2.27
CA GLY A 76 -4.31 -10.07 2.30
C GLY A 76 -4.28 -10.67 0.89
N SER A 77 -5.01 -10.05 -0.06
CA SER A 77 -5.06 -10.48 -1.46
C SER A 77 -3.71 -10.35 -2.19
N ASP A 78 -2.90 -9.34 -1.85
CA ASP A 78 -1.55 -9.14 -2.43
C ASP A 78 -0.59 -10.28 -2.08
N LEU A 79 -0.87 -11.00 -0.98
CA LEU A 79 -0.05 -12.12 -0.50
C LEU A 79 -0.58 -13.49 -0.96
N MET A 80 -1.67 -13.53 -1.74
CA MET A 80 -2.26 -14.76 -2.27
C MET A 80 -1.76 -15.06 -3.70
N PRO A 81 -1.87 -16.32 -4.19
CA PRO A 81 -1.69 -16.61 -5.60
C PRO A 81 -2.58 -15.70 -6.45
N GLY A 82 -2.08 -15.24 -7.61
CA GLY A 82 -2.78 -14.24 -8.43
C GLY A 82 -4.21 -14.63 -8.81
N GLY A 83 -4.47 -15.93 -9.07
CA GLY A 83 -5.82 -16.44 -9.35
C GLY A 83 -6.79 -16.39 -8.16
N VAL A 84 -6.27 -16.32 -6.93
CA VAL A 84 -7.08 -16.11 -5.71
C VAL A 84 -7.18 -14.63 -5.40
N GLY A 85 -6.04 -13.96 -5.19
CA GLY A 85 -5.98 -12.58 -4.70
C GLY A 85 -6.69 -11.59 -5.61
N ALA A 86 -6.34 -11.61 -6.90
CA ALA A 86 -6.98 -10.77 -7.92
C ALA A 86 -8.25 -11.42 -8.53
N GLY A 87 -8.64 -12.61 -8.04
CA GLY A 87 -9.74 -13.40 -8.59
C GLY A 87 -10.83 -13.64 -7.55
N SER A 88 -10.91 -14.87 -7.04
CA SER A 88 -11.98 -15.30 -6.14
C SER A 88 -12.08 -14.46 -4.86
N PHE A 89 -10.96 -13.98 -4.33
CA PHE A 89 -10.96 -13.08 -3.16
C PHE A 89 -11.64 -11.76 -3.48
N TRP A 90 -11.29 -11.12 -4.60
CA TRP A 90 -11.87 -9.84 -5.01
C TRP A 90 -13.39 -9.95 -5.20
N THR A 91 -13.84 -10.94 -5.97
CA THR A 91 -15.27 -11.21 -6.17
C THR A 91 -15.96 -11.51 -4.84
N GLY A 92 -15.34 -12.33 -3.98
CA GLY A 92 -15.86 -12.67 -2.67
C GLY A 92 -16.06 -11.45 -1.76
N MET A 93 -15.14 -10.49 -1.77
CA MET A 93 -15.29 -9.26 -0.97
C MET A 93 -16.44 -8.38 -1.48
N VAL A 94 -16.67 -8.33 -2.80
CA VAL A 94 -17.84 -7.64 -3.39
C VAL A 94 -19.13 -8.34 -2.98
N ASP A 95 -19.20 -9.65 -3.07
CA ASP A 95 -20.37 -10.45 -2.67
C ASP A 95 -20.67 -10.28 -1.17
N TYR A 96 -19.64 -10.31 -0.33
CA TYR A 96 -19.78 -10.07 1.12
C TYR A 96 -20.35 -8.68 1.41
N ALA A 97 -19.83 -7.64 0.75
CA ALA A 97 -20.36 -6.28 0.86
C ALA A 97 -21.82 -6.19 0.34
N GLY A 98 -22.18 -7.03 -0.64
CA GLY A 98 -23.54 -7.21 -1.15
C GLY A 98 -24.48 -8.01 -0.25
N GLY A 99 -23.99 -8.54 0.88
CA GLY A 99 -24.78 -9.24 1.89
C GLY A 99 -24.68 -10.76 1.86
N LYS A 100 -23.82 -11.35 1.02
CA LYS A 100 -23.54 -12.78 1.06
C LYS A 100 -22.91 -13.15 2.41
N PRO A 101 -23.29 -14.27 3.06
CA PRO A 101 -22.69 -14.65 4.34
C PRO A 101 -21.18 -14.80 4.24
N ALA A 102 -20.45 -14.25 5.22
CA ALA A 102 -18.99 -14.32 5.27
C ALA A 102 -18.45 -15.76 5.22
N ALA A 103 -19.18 -16.71 5.82
CA ALA A 103 -18.81 -18.12 5.83
C ALA A 103 -18.81 -18.72 4.42
N ASP A 104 -19.81 -18.38 3.61
CA ASP A 104 -19.93 -18.88 2.23
C ASP A 104 -18.83 -18.29 1.34
N VAL A 105 -18.61 -16.96 1.47
CA VAL A 105 -17.52 -16.26 0.77
C VAL A 105 -16.16 -16.87 1.11
N ALA A 106 -15.89 -17.09 2.40
CA ALA A 106 -14.63 -17.67 2.85
C ALA A 106 -14.44 -19.11 2.33
N ALA A 107 -15.51 -19.92 2.32
CA ALA A 107 -15.47 -21.29 1.81
C ALA A 107 -15.16 -21.33 0.31
N GLU A 108 -15.73 -20.41 -0.48
CA GLU A 108 -15.46 -20.31 -1.92
C GLU A 108 -14.03 -19.87 -2.23
N ILE A 109 -13.52 -18.87 -1.50
CA ILE A 109 -12.12 -18.42 -1.62
C ILE A 109 -11.18 -19.58 -1.25
N GLN A 110 -11.45 -20.29 -0.15
CA GLN A 110 -10.66 -21.43 0.28
C GLN A 110 -10.65 -22.55 -0.77
N LYS A 111 -11.80 -22.86 -1.37
CA LYS A 111 -11.89 -23.84 -2.46
C LYS A 111 -11.06 -23.43 -3.67
N SER A 112 -11.10 -22.15 -4.04
CA SER A 112 -10.27 -21.60 -5.12
C SER A 112 -8.78 -21.69 -4.80
N TRP A 113 -8.39 -21.47 -3.55
CA TRP A 113 -7.02 -21.59 -3.09
C TRP A 113 -6.53 -23.05 -3.19
N ASP A 114 -7.31 -24.00 -2.70
CA ASP A 114 -6.92 -25.41 -2.70
C ASP A 114 -6.82 -26.01 -4.11
N ALA A 115 -7.56 -25.46 -5.08
CA ALA A 115 -7.46 -25.86 -6.49
C ALA A 115 -6.18 -25.36 -7.20
N LEU A 116 -5.45 -24.42 -6.60
CA LEU A 116 -4.21 -23.83 -7.14
C LEU A 116 -2.94 -24.34 -6.44
N LYS A 117 -3.09 -25.18 -5.41
CA LYS A 117 -1.98 -25.95 -4.82
C LYS A 117 -1.57 -27.10 -5.76
#